data_AF-W6RYC8-F1
#
_entry.id   AF-W6RYC8-F1
#
_cell.length_a   1.000
_cell.length_b   1.000
_cell.length_c   1.000
_cell.angle_alpha   90.00
_cell.angle_beta   90.00
_cell.angle_gamma   90.00
#
_symmetry.space_group_name_H-M   'P 1'
#
loop_
_entity.id
_entity.type
_entity.pdbx_description
1 polymer ?
#
loop_
_entity_poly.entity_id
_entity_poly.type
_entity_poly.pdbx_seq_one_letter_code
_entity_poly.pdbx_strand_id
1 'polypeptide(L)'
;MDCLFCKIIKGEIPSEKVYEDDLVYAFKDISPMAPVHILIIPKKHISTINDIEEYDESVIGHIFTVANKIAKELGIDEEGYRIVSNCNKNAGQTVFHVHFHLLAGKELITTLG
;
A
#
# COMPACT_ATOMS: atom_id res chain seq x y z
N MET A 1 18.15 -8.90 -5.23
CA MET A 1 16.70 -9.21 -5.31
C MET A 1 16.09 -8.32 -6.36
N ASP A 2 15.43 -8.91 -7.36
CA ASP A 2 14.80 -8.15 -8.45
C ASP A 2 13.34 -7.87 -8.10
N CYS A 3 13.13 -6.93 -7.16
CA CYS A 3 11.80 -6.51 -6.71
C CYS A 3 11.57 -5.06 -7.14
N LEU A 4 10.48 -4.81 -7.87
CA LEU A 4 10.09 -3.47 -8.34
C LEU A 4 9.98 -2.47 -7.18
N PHE A 5 9.30 -2.84 -6.10
CA PHE A 5 9.09 -1.94 -4.96
C PHE A 5 10.35 -1.69 -4.14
N CYS A 6 11.24 -2.68 -4.03
CA CYS A 6 12.57 -2.45 -3.45
C CYS A 6 13.39 -1.43 -4.25
N LYS A 7 13.30 -1.45 -5.59
CA LYS A 7 13.96 -0.45 -6.44
C LYS A 7 13.35 0.95 -6.25
N ILE A 8 12.03 1.04 -6.08
CA ILE A 8 11.35 2.30 -5.74
C ILE A 8 11.82 2.83 -4.38
N ILE A 9 11.84 1.99 -3.34
CA ILE A 9 12.31 2.37 -1.99
C ILE A 9 13.75 2.91 -2.02
N LYS A 10 14.61 2.30 -2.84
CA LYS A 10 16.01 2.74 -3.01
C LYS A 10 16.18 3.97 -3.90
N GLY A 11 15.12 4.47 -4.53
CA GLY A 11 15.19 5.57 -5.48
C GLY A 11 15.81 5.20 -6.84
N GLU A 12 15.95 3.90 -7.14
CA GLU A 12 16.44 3.43 -8.44
C GLU A 12 15.38 3.58 -9.55
N ILE A 13 14.10 3.60 -9.17
CA ILE A 13 12.95 3.83 -10.05
C ILE A 13 12.14 4.99 -9.46
N PRO A 14 11.72 5.98 -10.28
CA PRO A 14 10.94 7.10 -9.78
C PRO A 14 9.54 6.67 -9.33
N SER A 15 9.03 7.38 -8.33
CA SER A 15 7.64 7.26 -7.87
C SER A 15 7.14 8.61 -7.37
N GLU A 16 5.82 8.81 -7.39
CA GLU A 16 5.20 9.95 -6.72
C GLU A 16 5.03 9.65 -5.23
N LYS A 17 6.08 9.92 -4.45
CA LYS A 17 6.08 9.72 -3.00
C LYS A 17 5.00 10.56 -2.31
N VAL A 18 4.23 9.90 -1.45
CA VAL A 18 3.20 10.51 -0.58
C VAL A 18 3.68 10.55 0.87
N TYR A 19 4.30 9.48 1.35
CA TYR A 19 4.77 9.36 2.74
C TYR A 19 6.01 8.48 2.81
N GLU A 20 6.88 8.74 3.78
CA GLU A 20 8.02 7.88 4.07
C GLU A 20 8.51 8.08 5.51
N ASP A 21 8.82 6.98 6.19
CA ASP A 21 9.56 6.95 7.45
C ASP A 21 10.55 5.76 7.45
N ASP A 22 11.07 5.39 8.61
CA ASP A 22 12.07 4.32 8.74
C ASP A 22 11.50 2.92 8.42
N LEU A 23 10.19 2.72 8.53
CA LEU A 23 9.56 1.41 8.38
C LEU A 23 8.73 1.28 7.10
N VAL A 24 8.13 2.38 6.62
CA VAL A 24 7.11 2.37 5.58
C VAL A 24 7.42 3.41 4.51
N TYR A 25 7.02 3.07 3.28
CA TYR A 25 7.05 3.95 2.13
C TYR A 25 5.67 3.94 1.46
N ALA A 26 5.14 5.11 1.09
CA ALA A 26 3.88 5.22 0.37
C ALA A 26 3.99 6.12 -0.85
N PHE A 27 3.36 5.71 -1.95
CA PHE A 27 3.45 6.39 -3.24
C PHE A 27 2.20 6.14 -4.07
N LYS A 28 1.92 7.01 -5.05
CA LYS A 28 0.76 6.82 -5.94
C LYS A 28 0.97 5.62 -6.86
N ASP A 29 -0.09 4.86 -7.06
CA ASP A 29 -0.11 3.81 -8.08
C ASP A 29 -0.06 4.45 -9.49
N ILE A 30 0.76 3.89 -10.38
CA ILE A 30 0.89 4.37 -11.77
C ILE A 30 -0.34 4.03 -12.62
N SER A 31 -1.14 3.05 -12.19
CA SER A 31 -2.39 2.61 -12.82
C SER A 31 -3.55 2.74 -11.82
N PRO A 32 -3.99 3.98 -11.52
CA PRO A 32 -4.96 4.24 -10.45
C PRO A 32 -6.35 3.62 -10.75
N MET A 33 -6.92 2.91 -9.77
CA MET A 33 -8.28 2.32 -9.86
C MET A 33 -9.38 3.25 -9.29
N ALA A 34 -8.96 4.31 -8.61
CA ALA A 34 -9.80 5.37 -8.05
C ALA A 34 -9.04 6.70 -8.09
N PRO A 35 -9.72 7.86 -7.98
CA PRO A 35 -9.06 9.18 -8.00
C PRO A 35 -7.93 9.31 -6.99
N VAL A 36 -8.07 8.69 -5.81
CA VAL A 36 -6.96 8.41 -4.91
C VAL A 36 -6.65 6.92 -4.96
N HIS A 37 -5.45 6.56 -5.42
CA HIS A 37 -4.92 5.21 -5.36
C HIS A 37 -3.45 5.25 -4.92
N ILE A 38 -3.20 4.87 -3.67
CA ILE A 38 -1.88 4.92 -3.04
C ILE A 38 -1.49 3.51 -2.61
N LEU A 39 -0.24 3.14 -2.85
CA LEU A 39 0.36 1.92 -2.33
C LEU A 39 1.17 2.25 -1.10
N ILE A 40 0.87 1.56 0.02
CA ILE A 40 1.63 1.64 1.27
C ILE A 40 2.36 0.31 1.45
N ILE A 41 3.69 0.38 1.58
CA ILE A 41 4.56 -0.81 1.63
C ILE A 41 5.54 -0.74 2.80
N PRO A 42 5.90 -1.88 3.42
CA PRO A 42 7.02 -1.92 4.34
C PRO A 42 8.33 -1.73 3.55
N LYS A 43 9.31 -1.05 4.14
CA LYS A 43 10.67 -0.95 3.59
C LYS A 43 11.39 -2.30 3.61
N LYS A 44 11.09 -3.12 4.63
CA LYS A 44 11.47 -4.54 4.64
C LYS A 44 10.71 -5.27 3.54
N HIS A 45 11.41 -6.07 2.75
CA HIS A 45 10.77 -6.94 1.77
C HIS A 45 10.10 -8.13 2.46
N ILE A 46 8.80 -8.28 2.22
CA ILE A 46 7.97 -9.42 2.62
C ILE A 46 7.17 -9.79 1.36
N SER A 47 7.25 -11.03 0.88
CA SER A 47 6.76 -11.35 -0.47
C SER A 47 5.22 -11.33 -0.57
N THR A 48 4.54 -11.92 0.40
CA THR A 48 3.08 -12.02 0.47
C THR A 48 2.61 -11.86 1.91
N ILE A 49 1.29 -11.77 2.13
CA ILE A 49 0.71 -11.76 3.48
C ILE A 49 1.03 -13.06 4.24
N ASN A 50 1.22 -14.18 3.53
CA ASN A 50 1.57 -15.47 4.14
C ASN A 50 2.99 -15.48 4.73
N ASP A 51 3.84 -14.52 4.34
CA ASP A 51 5.23 -14.42 4.80
C ASP A 51 5.39 -13.41 5.95
N ILE A 52 4.28 -12.89 6.49
CA ILE A 52 4.27 -12.03 7.67
C ILE A 52 4.42 -12.91 8.91
N GLU A 53 5.44 -12.62 9.72
CA GLU A 53 5.71 -13.31 10.97
C GLU A 53 5.37 -12.42 12.18
N GLU A 54 5.37 -12.97 13.40
CA GLU A 54 5.03 -12.24 14.63
C GLU A 54 5.87 -10.95 14.82
N TYR A 55 7.14 -10.96 14.41
CA TYR A 55 8.00 -9.77 14.52
C TYR A 55 7.63 -8.65 13.53
N ASP A 56 6.82 -8.94 12.50
CA ASP A 56 6.35 -7.95 11.52
C ASP A 56 5.03 -7.28 11.95
N GLU A 57 4.36 -7.77 13.00
CA GLU A 57 3.07 -7.21 13.46
C GLU A 57 3.13 -5.69 13.67
N SER A 58 4.24 -5.20 14.23
CA SER A 58 4.44 -3.76 14.47
C SER A 58 4.44 -2.93 13.19
N VAL A 59 5.09 -3.40 12.11
CA VAL A 59 5.09 -2.68 10.83
C VAL A 59 3.74 -2.79 10.14
N ILE A 60 3.04 -3.92 10.26
CA ILE A 60 1.69 -4.07 9.69
C ILE A 60 0.69 -3.13 10.39
N GLY A 61 0.72 -3.06 11.72
CA GLY A 61 -0.10 -2.10 12.47
C GLY A 61 0.23 -0.65 12.09
N HIS A 62 1.52 -0.34 11.93
CA HIS A 62 2.00 0.97 11.51
C HIS A 62 1.55 1.36 10.09
N ILE A 63 1.43 0.39 9.17
CA ILE A 63 0.87 0.66 7.83
C ILE A 63 -0.57 1.19 7.92
N PHE A 64 -1.41 0.66 8.80
CA PHE A 64 -2.79 1.13 8.95
C PHE A 64 -2.87 2.52 9.59
N THR A 65 -1.98 2.86 10.52
CA THR A 65 -1.93 4.21 11.11
C THR A 65 -1.41 5.23 10.08
N VAL A 66 -0.45 4.84 9.25
CA VAL A 66 0.01 5.65 8.10
C VAL A 66 -1.12 5.85 7.09
N ALA A 67 -1.90 4.81 6.78
CA ALA A 67 -3.07 4.93 5.90
C ALA A 67 -4.10 5.94 6.43
N ASN A 68 -4.40 5.89 7.74
CA ASN A 68 -5.29 6.86 8.39
C ASN A 68 -4.76 8.29 8.29
N LYS A 69 -3.46 8.47 8.53
CA LYS A 69 -2.79 9.77 8.41
C LYS A 69 -2.89 10.33 7.00
N ILE A 70 -2.54 9.53 5.99
CA ILE A 70 -2.62 9.92 4.58
C ILE A 70 -4.07 10.27 4.21
N ALA A 71 -5.04 9.48 4.67
CA ALA A 71 -6.45 9.74 4.39
C ALA A 71 -6.91 11.11 4.95
N LYS A 72 -6.51 11.45 6.18
CA LYS A 72 -6.78 12.77 6.79
C LYS A 72 -6.10 13.90 6.05
N GLU A 73 -4.83 13.74 5.69
CA GLU A 73 -4.06 14.76 4.97
C GLU A 73 -4.66 15.06 3.58
N LEU A 74 -5.29 14.06 2.95
CA LEU A 74 -5.98 14.20 1.68
C LEU A 74 -7.47 14.57 1.80
N GLY A 75 -8.01 14.67 3.02
CA GLY A 75 -9.42 14.99 3.27
C GLY A 75 -10.42 13.93 2.78
N ILE A 76 -10.01 12.66 2.74
CA ILE A 76 -10.82 11.52 2.26
C ILE A 76 -11.30 10.61 3.40
N ASP A 77 -11.00 10.96 4.65
CA ASP A 77 -11.32 10.14 5.81
C ASP A 77 -12.81 10.17 6.19
N GLU A 78 -13.48 11.31 6.01
CA GLU A 78 -14.91 11.47 6.32
C GLU A 78 -15.83 10.84 5.25
N GLU A 79 -15.50 10.99 3.96
CA GLU A 79 -16.24 10.32 2.87
C GLU A 79 -15.94 8.81 2.80
N GLY A 80 -14.81 8.40 3.36
CA GLY A 80 -14.39 7.02 3.47
C GLY A 80 -13.42 6.56 2.37
N TYR A 81 -12.73 5.48 2.69
CA TYR A 81 -11.74 4.85 1.81
C TYR A 81 -11.71 3.33 2.04
N ARG A 82 -11.11 2.60 1.09
CA ARG A 82 -10.89 1.16 1.19
C ARG A 82 -9.40 0.86 1.27
N ILE A 83 -9.04 -0.03 2.19
CA ILE A 83 -7.72 -0.68 2.22
C ILE A 83 -7.85 -2.10 1.68
N VAL A 84 -7.02 -2.47 0.70
CA VAL A 84 -6.97 -3.83 0.12
C VAL A 84 -5.54 -4.33 0.11
N SER A 85 -5.32 -5.60 0.42
CA SER A 85 -4.07 -6.28 0.15
C SER A 85 -4.36 -7.63 -0.51
N ASN A 86 -3.61 -7.95 -1.55
CA ASN A 86 -3.77 -9.17 -2.34
C ASN A 86 -2.69 -10.17 -1.97
N CYS A 87 -3.07 -11.43 -1.78
CA CYS A 87 -2.15 -12.52 -1.48
C CYS A 87 -2.19 -13.58 -2.58
N ASN A 88 -1.06 -13.79 -3.25
CA ASN A 88 -0.85 -14.74 -4.34
C ASN A 88 -1.68 -14.46 -5.62
N LYS A 89 -1.45 -15.33 -6.62
CA LYS A 89 -1.96 -15.21 -7.98
C LYS A 89 -3.48 -15.03 -8.07
N ASN A 90 -4.26 -15.82 -7.35
CA ASN A 90 -5.72 -15.80 -7.47
C ASN A 90 -6.36 -14.55 -6.84
N ALA A 91 -5.65 -13.85 -5.96
CA ALA A 91 -6.06 -12.55 -5.46
C ALA A 91 -5.60 -11.39 -6.37
N GLY A 92 -4.92 -11.68 -7.48
CA GLY A 92 -4.40 -10.64 -8.39
C GLY A 92 -3.11 -9.97 -7.91
N GLN A 93 -2.34 -10.59 -7.01
CA GLN A 93 -1.03 -10.05 -6.63
C GLN A 93 -0.03 -10.18 -7.81
N THR A 94 0.45 -9.05 -8.32
CA THR A 94 1.41 -8.99 -9.44
C THR A 94 2.82 -8.62 -9.01
N VAL A 95 2.96 -7.82 -7.96
CA VAL A 95 4.24 -7.50 -7.32
C VAL A 95 4.35 -8.26 -6.00
N PHE A 96 5.34 -9.14 -5.91
CA PHE A 96 5.63 -9.96 -4.73
C PHE A 96 6.46 -9.20 -3.70
N HIS A 97 5.91 -8.08 -3.26
CA HIS A 97 6.29 -7.31 -2.09
C HIS A 97 4.96 -6.82 -1.50
N VAL A 98 4.64 -7.22 -0.28
CA VAL A 98 3.35 -6.94 0.36
C VAL A 98 3.03 -5.45 0.29
N HIS A 99 1.82 -5.14 -0.15
CA HIS A 99 1.38 -3.78 -0.34
C HIS A 99 -0.09 -3.64 0.00
N PHE A 100 -0.43 -2.45 0.46
CA PHE A 100 -1.77 -2.08 0.88
C PHE A 100 -2.23 -0.94 -0.01
N HIS A 101 -3.24 -1.24 -0.84
CA HIS A 101 -3.92 -0.27 -1.68
C HIS A 101 -4.81 0.59 -0.80
N LEU A 102 -4.63 1.90 -0.81
CA LEU A 102 -5.55 2.90 -0.27
C LEU A 102 -6.32 3.52 -1.44
N LEU A 103 -7.63 3.25 -1.51
CA LEU A 103 -8.53 3.63 -2.59
C LEU A 103 -9.59 4.60 -2.08
N ALA A 104 -9.75 5.77 -2.72
CA ALA A 104 -10.77 6.76 -2.36
C ALA A 104 -11.09 7.75 -3.49
N GLY A 105 -11.92 8.76 -3.18
CA GLY A 105 -12.28 9.85 -4.09
C GLY A 105 -13.43 9.54 -5.04
N LYS A 106 -14.13 8.42 -4.83
CA LYS A 106 -15.40 8.05 -5.46
C LYS A 106 -16.12 7.02 -4.59
N GLU A 107 -17.41 6.83 -4.83
CA GLU A 107 -18.13 5.69 -4.28
C GLU A 107 -17.49 4.37 -4.76
N LEU A 108 -17.14 3.50 -3.83
CA LEU A 108 -16.60 2.18 -4.11
C LEU A 108 -17.70 1.14 -3.92
N ILE A 109 -18.02 0.39 -4.99
CA ILE A 109 -19.08 -0.64 -4.97
C ILE A 109 -18.84 -1.66 -3.85
N THR A 110 -19.92 -2.17 -3.26
CA THR A 110 -19.86 -3.10 -2.12
C THR A 110 -19.27 -4.46 -2.48
N THR A 111 -19.33 -4.88 -3.73
CA THR A 111 -18.64 -6.07 -4.23
C THR A 111 -17.13 -5.82 -4.27
N LEU A 112 -16.37 -6.72 -3.64
CA LEU A 112 -14.91 -6.74 -3.69
C LEU A 112 -14.49 -7.64 -4.86
N GLY A 113 -14.34 -7.07 -6.07
CA GLY A 113 -13.97 -7.79 -7.29
C GLY A 113 -14.57 -7.18 -8.54
#